data_AF-A0A1Y3NLJ2-F1
#
_entry.id   AF-A0A1Y3NLJ2-F1
#
_cell.length_a   1.000
_cell.length_b   1.000
_cell.length_c   1.000
_cell.angle_alpha   90.00
_cell.angle_beta   90.00
_cell.angle_gamma   90.00
#
_symmetry.space_group_name_H-M   'P 1'
#
loop_
_entity.id
_entity.type
_entity.pdbx_description
1 polymer ?
#
loop_
_entity_poly.entity_id
_entity_poly.type
_entity_poly.pdbx_seq_one_letter_code
_entity_poly.pdbx_strand_id
1 'polypeptide(L)'
;AYYYTPIEKIIGVELNPTFSRLTKNVIEDYNMNDERIFVYCDNILNRATELQNTDIVVLNNVFQFFIKKKAAQRNLWKFLHDNITKKGAIIITMPSLEEQLAEVNSPIKVDQWLDSFHLERDLSMYSDNDAEDIMNMFFYRVK
;
A
#
# COMPACT_ATOMS: atom_id res chain seq x y z
N ALA A 1 -11.65 3.09 -4.42
CA ALA A 1 -10.78 3.71 -5.44
C ALA A 1 -11.54 4.03 -6.73
N TYR A 2 -12.05 3.05 -7.47
CA TYR A 2 -12.66 3.25 -8.80
C TYR A 2 -13.68 4.40 -8.92
N TYR A 3 -14.70 4.44 -8.05
CA TYR A 3 -15.73 5.50 -8.08
C TYR A 3 -15.31 6.81 -7.41
N TYR A 4 -14.24 6.79 -6.60
CA TYR A 4 -13.90 7.89 -5.69
C TYR A 4 -12.67 8.69 -6.15
N THR A 5 -11.98 8.25 -7.20
CA THR A 5 -10.79 8.94 -7.71
C THR A 5 -10.82 8.99 -9.24
N PRO A 6 -10.11 9.95 -9.86
CA PRO A 6 -9.90 9.99 -11.31
C PRO A 6 -8.66 9.19 -11.76
N ILE A 7 -8.02 8.41 -10.87
CA ILE A 7 -6.76 7.70 -11.17
C ILE A 7 -6.92 6.76 -12.37
N GLU A 8 -6.05 6.87 -13.37
CA GLU A 8 -6.15 6.11 -14.63
C GLU A 8 -5.92 4.61 -14.47
N LYS A 9 -5.06 4.18 -13.53
CA LYS A 9 -4.69 2.78 -13.35
C LYS A 9 -4.69 2.38 -11.88
N ILE A 10 -5.47 1.35 -11.55
CA ILE A 10 -5.60 0.79 -10.20
C ILE A 10 -5.06 -0.63 -10.24
N ILE A 11 -4.01 -0.92 -9.46
CA ILE A 11 -3.35 -2.23 -9.44
C ILE A 11 -3.48 -2.84 -8.05
N GLY A 12 -4.05 -4.04 -7.98
CA GLY A 12 -4.04 -4.91 -6.82
C GLY A 12 -3.11 -6.09 -7.02
N VAL A 13 -2.23 -6.36 -6.05
CA VAL A 13 -1.37 -7.55 -6.04
C VAL A 13 -1.75 -8.35 -4.79
N GLU A 14 -2.30 -9.55 -5.00
CA GLU A 14 -2.80 -10.42 -3.95
C GLU A 14 -2.17 -11.81 -4.10
N LEU A 15 -1.52 -12.30 -3.06
CA LEU A 15 -0.84 -13.59 -3.10
C LEU A 15 -1.83 -14.77 -2.98
N ASN A 16 -2.94 -14.57 -2.27
CA ASN A 16 -3.94 -15.59 -2.04
C ASN A 16 -4.88 -15.74 -3.26
N PRO A 17 -4.90 -16.90 -3.94
CA PRO A 17 -5.70 -17.09 -5.14
C PRO A 17 -7.21 -17.01 -4.89
N THR A 18 -7.68 -17.30 -3.67
CA THR A 18 -9.09 -17.17 -3.32
C THR A 18 -9.50 -15.71 -3.23
N PHE A 19 -8.72 -14.87 -2.56
CA PHE A 19 -9.01 -13.43 -2.47
C PHE A 19 -8.80 -12.72 -3.81
N SER A 20 -7.77 -13.09 -4.57
CA SER A 20 -7.57 -12.57 -5.93
C SER A 20 -8.77 -12.87 -6.83
N ARG A 21 -9.30 -14.10 -6.79
CA ARG A 21 -10.49 -14.49 -7.55
C ARG A 21 -11.75 -13.77 -7.05
N LEU A 22 -11.94 -13.65 -5.74
CA LEU A 22 -13.07 -12.91 -5.17
C LEU A 22 -13.10 -11.46 -5.68
N THR A 23 -11.95 -10.78 -5.68
CA THR A 23 -11.85 -9.41 -6.19
C THR A 23 -12.19 -9.34 -7.68
N LYS A 24 -11.75 -10.30 -8.49
CA LYS A 24 -12.09 -10.36 -9.92
C LYS A 24 -13.59 -10.55 -10.14
N ASN A 25 -14.22 -11.46 -9.40
CA ASN A 25 -15.66 -11.65 -9.46
C ASN A 25 -16.42 -10.37 -9.10
N VAL A 26 -15.98 -9.62 -8.08
CA VAL A 26 -16.61 -8.33 -7.72
C VAL A 26 -16.47 -7.31 -8.86
N ILE A 27 -15.32 -7.26 -9.53
CA ILE A 27 -15.13 -6.35 -10.68
C ILE A 27 -16.12 -6.70 -11.80
N GLU A 28 -16.27 -8.00 -12.10
CA GLU A 28 -17.20 -8.52 -13.10
C GLU A 28 -18.67 -8.27 -12.71
N ASP A 29 -19.08 -8.65 -11.50
CA ASP A 29 -20.46 -8.54 -11.00
C ASP A 29 -20.98 -7.09 -11.02
N TYR A 30 -20.08 -6.12 -10.83
CA TYR A 30 -20.41 -4.69 -10.83
C TYR A 30 -20.09 -3.97 -12.15
N ASN A 31 -19.71 -4.70 -13.22
CA ASN A 31 -19.37 -4.16 -14.54
C ASN A 31 -18.37 -2.98 -14.46
N MET A 32 -17.34 -3.12 -13.63
CA MET A 32 -16.30 -2.09 -13.50
C MET A 32 -15.41 -2.11 -14.76
N ASN A 33 -14.82 -0.97 -15.13
CA ASN A 33 -13.96 -0.92 -16.32
C ASN A 33 -12.66 -1.72 -16.09
N ASP A 34 -12.56 -2.88 -16.72
CA ASP A 34 -11.41 -3.79 -16.66
C ASP A 34 -10.13 -3.22 -17.28
N GLU A 35 -10.22 -2.17 -18.11
CA GLU A 35 -9.04 -1.47 -18.64
C GLU A 35 -8.38 -0.56 -17.59
N ARG A 36 -9.10 -0.25 -16.51
CA ARG A 36 -8.65 0.63 -15.42
C ARG A 36 -8.16 -0.16 -14.19
N ILE A 37 -8.63 -1.39 -14.00
CA ILE A 37 -8.37 -2.19 -12.80
C ILE A 37 -7.61 -3.47 -13.16
N PHE A 38 -6.45 -3.67 -12.54
CA PHE A 38 -5.60 -4.85 -12.76
C PHE A 38 -5.42 -5.61 -11.45
N VAL A 39 -5.76 -6.90 -11.43
CA VAL A 39 -5.60 -7.77 -10.25
C VAL A 39 -4.64 -8.92 -10.56
N TYR A 40 -3.45 -8.87 -9.97
CA TYR A 40 -2.43 -9.90 -10.08
C TYR A 40 -2.51 -10.88 -8.91
N CYS A 41 -2.70 -12.16 -9.22
CA CYS A 41 -2.51 -13.25 -8.26
C CYS A 41 -1.01 -13.59 -8.19
N ASP A 42 -0.20 -12.75 -7.54
CA ASP A 42 1.26 -12.84 -7.58
C ASP A 42 1.90 -12.38 -6.27
N ASN A 43 3.17 -12.71 -6.09
CA ASN A 43 3.99 -12.14 -5.04
C ASN A 43 4.44 -10.72 -5.43
N ILE A 44 4.28 -9.76 -4.51
CA ILE A 44 4.72 -8.38 -4.73
C ILE A 44 6.23 -8.27 -5.07
N LEU A 45 7.05 -9.23 -4.62
CA LEU A 45 8.47 -9.32 -4.97
C LEU A 45 8.73 -9.51 -6.48
N ASN A 46 7.71 -9.87 -7.26
CA ASN A 46 7.79 -10.01 -8.71
C ASN A 46 7.31 -8.76 -9.47
N ARG A 47 6.87 -7.71 -8.75
CA ARG A 47 6.19 -6.52 -9.31
C ARG A 47 7.03 -5.24 -9.20
N ALA A 48 8.34 -5.37 -9.39
CA ALA A 48 9.29 -4.25 -9.30
C ALA A 48 8.92 -3.11 -10.26
N THR A 49 8.61 -3.45 -11.52
CA THR A 49 8.26 -2.47 -12.57
C THR A 49 7.04 -1.65 -12.18
N GLU A 50 6.00 -2.28 -11.63
CA GLU A 50 4.80 -1.58 -11.17
C GLU A 50 5.12 -0.64 -10.01
N LEU A 51 5.88 -1.09 -9.00
CA LEU A 51 6.27 -0.25 -7.86
C LEU A 51 7.10 0.97 -8.30
N GLN A 52 8.04 0.79 -9.22
CA GLN A 52 8.94 1.85 -9.70
C GLN A 52 8.22 2.96 -10.47
N ASN A 53 7.04 2.69 -11.02
CA ASN A 53 6.29 3.63 -11.86
C ASN A 53 5.02 4.19 -11.18
N THR A 54 4.70 3.71 -9.98
CA THR A 54 3.45 4.03 -9.27
C THR A 54 3.51 5.40 -8.60
N ASP A 55 2.42 6.17 -8.71
CA ASP A 55 2.25 7.47 -8.05
C ASP A 55 1.79 7.36 -6.60
N ILE A 56 1.01 6.34 -6.26
CA ILE A 56 0.45 6.12 -4.91
C ILE A 56 0.53 4.64 -4.55
N VAL A 57 1.23 4.32 -3.48
CA VAL A 57 1.32 2.97 -2.90
C VAL A 57 0.53 2.93 -1.61
N VAL A 58 -0.47 2.05 -1.53
CA VAL A 58 -1.24 1.80 -0.31
C VAL A 58 -0.80 0.48 0.29
N LEU A 59 -0.23 0.54 1.50
CA LEU A 59 0.17 -0.62 2.28
C LEU A 59 -0.76 -0.70 3.50
N ASN A 60 -1.94 -1.28 3.30
CA ASN A 60 -2.91 -1.48 4.38
C ASN A 60 -2.83 -2.93 4.87
N ASN A 61 -2.59 -3.13 6.16
CA ASN A 61 -2.32 -4.40 6.83
C ASN A 61 -0.99 -5.06 6.49
N VAL A 62 -0.15 -5.00 7.51
CA VAL A 62 1.30 -5.02 7.44
C VAL A 62 1.85 -6.44 7.54
N PHE A 63 2.99 -6.68 6.88
CA PHE A 63 3.58 -8.00 6.67
C PHE A 63 3.79 -8.83 7.94
N GLN A 64 3.82 -8.21 9.11
CA GLN A 64 3.98 -8.89 10.39
C GLN A 64 2.88 -9.92 10.70
N PHE A 65 1.66 -9.75 10.17
CA PHE A 65 0.58 -10.72 10.36
C PHE A 65 0.73 -11.97 9.48
N PHE A 66 1.34 -11.83 8.31
CA PHE A 66 1.39 -12.89 7.30
C PHE A 66 2.76 -13.58 7.21
N ILE A 67 3.85 -12.88 7.57
CA ILE A 67 5.22 -13.38 7.44
C ILE A 67 5.82 -13.62 8.84
N LYS A 68 5.85 -14.87 9.29
CA LYS A 68 6.35 -15.20 10.65
C LYS A 68 7.84 -14.91 10.87
N LYS A 69 8.66 -15.00 9.83
CA LYS A 69 10.12 -14.84 9.95
C LYS A 69 10.53 -13.38 9.74
N LYS A 70 11.04 -12.71 10.78
CA LYS A 70 11.56 -11.32 10.69
C LYS A 70 12.58 -11.10 9.57
N ALA A 71 13.42 -12.10 9.28
CA ALA A 71 14.36 -12.01 8.16
C ALA A 71 13.67 -11.89 6.79
N ALA A 72 12.57 -12.62 6.57
CA ALA A 72 11.79 -12.51 5.34
C ALA A 72 11.07 -11.16 5.26
N GLN A 73 10.55 -10.66 6.38
CA GLN A 73 9.98 -9.30 6.44
C GLN A 73 11.02 -8.23 6.09
N ARG A 74 12.26 -8.33 6.61
CA ARG A 74 13.35 -7.40 6.24
C ARG A 74 13.68 -7.45 4.75
N ASN A 75 13.73 -8.63 4.15
CA ASN A 75 13.98 -8.76 2.71
C ASN A 75 12.86 -8.11 1.88
N LEU A 76 11.62 -8.25 2.33
CA LEU A 76 10.47 -7.60 1.70
C LEU A 76 10.54 -6.08 1.84
N TRP A 77 10.83 -5.55 3.03
CA TRP A 77 11.03 -4.12 3.24
C TRP A 77 12.17 -3.57 2.41
N LYS A 78 13.29 -4.29 2.32
CA LYS A 78 14.39 -3.93 1.42
C LYS A 78 13.92 -3.86 -0.03
N PHE A 79 13.17 -4.86 -0.49
CA PHE A 79 12.63 -4.86 -1.85
C PHE A 79 11.70 -3.66 -2.10
N LEU A 80 10.80 -3.34 -1.17
CA LEU A 80 9.91 -2.19 -1.32
C LEU A 80 10.68 -0.87 -1.34
N HIS A 81 11.62 -0.69 -0.42
CA HIS A 81 12.51 0.48 -0.40
C HIS A 81 13.27 0.64 -1.72
N ASP A 82 13.82 -0.45 -2.26
CA ASP A 82 14.62 -0.42 -3.48
C ASP A 82 13.77 -0.21 -4.76
N ASN A 83 12.44 -0.38 -4.68
CA ASN A 83 11.55 -0.33 -5.85
C ASN A 83 10.47 0.75 -5.80
N ILE A 84 10.16 1.35 -4.65
CA ILE A 84 9.28 2.53 -4.57
C ILE A 84 10.18 3.77 -4.66
N THR A 85 10.59 4.08 -5.90
CA THR A 85 11.65 5.06 -6.20
C THR A 85 11.17 6.26 -7.00
N LYS A 86 9.92 6.27 -7.48
CA LYS A 86 9.36 7.41 -8.22
C LYS A 86 9.29 8.63 -7.29
N LYS A 87 10.12 9.63 -7.56
CA LYS A 87 10.14 10.89 -6.81
C LYS A 87 8.75 11.51 -6.77
N GLY A 88 8.33 11.94 -5.59
CA GLY A 88 7.01 12.52 -5.36
C GLY A 88 5.87 11.51 -5.20
N ALA A 89 6.12 10.21 -5.40
CA ALA A 89 5.12 9.18 -5.11
C ALA A 89 4.73 9.20 -3.63
N ILE A 90 3.47 8.87 -3.36
CA ILE A 90 2.90 8.88 -2.02
C ILE A 90 2.82 7.45 -1.51
N ILE A 91 3.28 7.21 -0.29
CA ILE A 91 3.07 5.95 0.43
C ILE A 91 2.07 6.22 1.54
N ILE A 92 1.03 5.38 1.60
CA ILE A 92 -0.02 5.41 2.62
C ILE A 92 0.08 4.12 3.42
N THR A 93 0.28 4.21 4.72
CA THR A 93 0.43 3.02 5.59
C THR A 93 -0.38 3.14 6.86
N MET A 94 -0.72 1.98 7.44
CA MET A 94 -1.27 1.88 8.78
C MET A 94 -0.84 0.51 9.37
N PRO A 95 -0.03 0.46 10.46
CA PRO A 95 0.61 1.55 11.21
C PRO A 95 1.70 2.35 10.45
N SER A 96 2.45 3.21 11.15
CA SER A 96 3.56 4.00 10.60
C SER A 96 4.69 3.12 10.03
N LEU A 97 5.47 3.63 9.07
CA LEU A 97 6.64 2.91 8.55
C LEU A 97 7.74 2.78 9.61
N GLU A 98 7.92 3.79 10.46
CA GLU A 98 8.89 3.78 11.55
C GLU A 98 8.65 2.60 12.49
N GLU A 99 7.40 2.38 12.91
CA GLU A 99 7.01 1.27 13.77
C GLU A 99 7.25 -0.09 13.09
N GLN A 100 6.79 -0.24 11.84
CA GLN A 100 6.95 -1.48 11.08
C GLN A 100 8.42 -1.84 10.84
N LEU A 101 9.26 -0.86 10.51
CA LEU A 101 10.68 -1.06 10.27
C LEU A 101 11.44 -1.33 11.58
N ALA A 102 11.03 -0.71 12.69
CA ALA A 102 11.59 -0.98 14.01
C ALA A 102 11.28 -2.41 14.49
N GLU A 103 10.05 -2.91 14.27
CA GLU A 103 9.64 -4.26 14.70
C GLU A 103 10.58 -5.36 14.16
N VAL A 104 11.10 -5.16 12.95
CA VAL A 104 11.98 -6.11 12.26
C VAL A 104 13.47 -5.79 12.38
N ASN A 105 13.84 -4.73 13.11
CA ASN A 105 15.19 -4.17 13.17
C ASN A 105 15.75 -3.89 11.77
N SER A 106 14.98 -3.20 10.92
CA SER A 106 15.41 -2.81 9.59
C SER A 106 16.50 -1.74 9.64
N PRO A 107 17.53 -1.80 8.77
CA PRO A 107 18.51 -0.72 8.66
C PRO A 107 17.98 0.50 7.91
N ILE A 108 16.82 0.40 7.24
CA ILE A 108 16.22 1.48 6.46
C ILE A 108 15.92 2.68 7.35
N LYS A 109 16.33 3.86 6.91
CA LYS A 109 16.10 5.14 7.58
C LYS A 109 15.01 5.89 6.83
N VAL A 110 13.82 5.99 7.44
CA VAL A 110 12.64 6.61 6.81
C VAL A 110 12.94 8.05 6.38
N ASP A 111 13.61 8.82 7.21
CA ASP A 111 14.01 10.21 6.97
C ASP A 111 15.01 10.39 5.81
N GLN A 112 15.72 9.35 5.41
CA GLN A 112 16.61 9.36 4.24
C GLN A 112 15.87 9.02 2.94
N TRP A 113 14.75 8.30 3.04
CA TRP A 113 13.98 7.83 1.90
C TRP A 113 12.75 8.71 1.62
N LEU A 114 12.08 9.19 2.66
CA LEU A 114 10.75 9.76 2.61
C LEU A 114 10.63 11.05 3.44
N ASP A 115 9.75 11.95 3.00
CA ASP A 115 9.25 13.08 3.78
C ASP A 115 7.85 12.74 4.30
N SER A 116 7.66 12.74 5.62
CA SER A 116 6.33 12.58 6.22
C SER A 116 5.52 13.87 6.08
N PHE A 117 4.20 13.74 5.88
CA PHE A 117 3.31 14.89 5.82
C PHE A 117 1.93 14.56 6.38
N HIS A 118 1.19 15.61 6.74
CA HIS A 118 -0.18 15.50 7.24
C HIS A 118 -1.15 16.04 6.20
N LEU A 119 -2.34 15.45 6.16
CA LEU A 119 -3.47 15.96 5.37
C LEU A 119 -4.55 16.42 6.34
N GLU A 120 -5.13 17.59 6.08
CA GLU A 120 -6.38 17.97 6.72
C GLU A 120 -7.48 17.04 6.19
N ARG A 121 -8.26 16.47 7.11
CA ARG A 121 -9.31 15.50 6.80
C ARG A 121 -10.62 16.01 7.36
N ASP A 122 -11.64 16.14 6.52
CA ASP A 122 -13.00 16.32 6.98
C ASP A 122 -13.56 14.96 7.39
N LEU A 123 -13.74 14.77 8.69
CA LEU A 123 -14.24 13.53 9.28
C LEU A 123 -15.72 13.62 9.66
N SER A 124 -16.40 14.72 9.33
CA SER A 124 -17.78 15.00 9.77
C SER A 124 -18.82 13.96 9.32
N MET A 125 -18.54 13.23 8.23
CA MET A 125 -19.42 12.20 7.68
C MET A 125 -19.14 10.78 8.21
N TYR A 126 -18.10 10.60 9.03
CA TYR A 126 -17.66 9.29 9.51
C TYR A 126 -18.11 9.06 10.95
N SER A 127 -18.32 7.79 11.32
CA SER A 127 -18.50 7.44 12.74
C SER A 127 -17.22 7.70 13.53
N ASP A 128 -17.31 7.81 14.85
CA ASP A 128 -16.13 8.05 15.71
C ASP A 128 -15.04 6.98 15.50
N ASN A 129 -15.45 5.72 15.34
CA ASN A 129 -14.53 4.60 15.08
C ASN A 129 -13.85 4.73 13.70
N ASP A 130 -14.62 5.03 12.66
CA ASP A 130 -14.06 5.19 11.31
C ASP A 130 -13.14 6.41 11.24
N ALA A 131 -13.50 7.49 11.95
CA ALA A 131 -12.69 8.70 12.07
C ALA A 131 -11.35 8.40 12.75
N GLU A 132 -11.34 7.59 13.81
CA GLU A 132 -10.12 7.13 14.48
C GLU A 132 -9.23 6.33 13.54
N ASP A 133 -9.78 5.35 12.80
CA ASP A 133 -9.03 4.56 11.82
C ASP A 133 -8.43 5.43 10.71
N ILE A 134 -9.20 6.38 10.18
CA ILE A 134 -8.71 7.34 9.18
C ILE A 134 -7.59 8.19 9.77
N MET A 135 -7.72 8.62 11.03
CA MET A 135 -6.68 9.40 11.72
C MET A 135 -5.36 8.63 11.87
N ASN A 136 -5.44 7.31 12.04
CA ASN A 136 -4.29 6.41 12.17
C ASN A 136 -3.58 6.07 10.84
N MET A 137 -4.02 6.64 9.71
CA MET A 137 -3.26 6.52 8.46
C MET A 137 -2.08 7.49 8.43
N PHE A 138 -0.91 6.98 8.03
CA PHE A 138 0.32 7.75 7.86
C PHE A 138 0.60 7.98 6.38
N PHE A 139 1.10 9.17 6.05
CA PHE A 139 1.45 9.55 4.69
C PHE A 139 2.91 9.97 4.57
N TYR A 140 3.52 9.49 3.50
CA TYR A 140 4.92 9.74 3.19
C TYR A 140 5.05 10.08 1.72
N ARG A 141 6.02 10.92 1.38
CA ARG A 141 6.37 11.27 0.00
C ARG A 141 7.80 10.84 -0.29
N VAL A 142 8.02 10.18 -1.42
CA VAL A 142 9.35 9.78 -1.87
C VAL A 142 10.19 11.02 -2.26
N LYS A 143 11.41 11.11 -1.72
CA LYS A 143 12.35 12.23 -1.94
C LYS A 143 12.88 12.33 -3.38
#